data_AF-A0A8W8NB01-F1
#
_entry.id   AF-A0A8W8NB01-F1
#
_cell.length_a   1.000
_cell.length_b   1.000
_cell.length_c   1.000
_cell.angle_alpha   90.00
_cell.angle_beta   90.00
_cell.angle_gamma   90.00
#
_symmetry.space_group_name_H-M   'P 1'
#
loop_
_entity.id
_entity.type
_entity.pdbx_description
1 polymer ?
#
loop_
_entity_poly.entity_id
_entity_poly.type
_entity_poly.pdbx_seq_one_letter_code
_entity_poly.pdbx_strand_id
1 'polypeptide(L)' 'EMFVKNLATISREKSKDKMNVNYKDLAEVVNSDDVLQFLQDIIPRKIKAREYLEKLEDEDEDSS' A
#
# COMPACT_ATOMS: atom_id res chain seq x y z
N GLU A 1 0.96 21.94 0.81
CA GLU A 1 1.54 20.60 1.12
C GLU A 1 0.82 19.83 2.24
N MET A 2 -0.49 20.02 2.46
CA MET A 2 -1.19 19.33 3.56
C MET A 2 -1.33 17.82 3.33
N PHE A 3 -1.55 17.41 2.08
CA PHE A 3 -1.65 16.00 1.70
C PHE A 3 -0.41 15.20 2.11
N VAL A 4 0.77 15.66 1.68
CA VAL A 4 2.05 14.97 1.94
C VAL A 4 2.34 14.89 3.44
N LYS A 5 2.07 15.97 4.19
CA LYS A 5 2.23 15.99 5.65
C LYS A 5 1.29 15.01 6.34
N ASN A 6 0.02 14.97 5.94
CA ASN A 6 -0.94 14.04 6.50
C ASN A 6 -0.54 12.58 6.22
N LEU A 7 -0.19 12.27 4.97
CA LEU A 7 0.26 10.94 4.56
C LEU A 7 1.50 10.48 5.34
N ALA A 8 2.46 11.37 5.57
CA ALA A 8 3.64 11.08 6.37
C ALA A 8 3.29 10.83 7.85
N THR A 9 2.41 11.64 8.43
CA THR A 9 1.95 11.49 9.82
C THR A 9 1.24 10.16 10.03
N ILE A 10 0.22 9.85 9.22
CA ILE A 10 -0.55 8.60 9.38
C ILE A 10 0.32 7.36 9.13
N SER A 11 1.28 7.43 8.21
CA SER A 11 2.22 6.34 7.97
C SER A 11 3.15 6.13 9.16
N ARG A 12 3.62 7.20 9.79
CA ARG A 12 4.43 7.14 11.02
C ARG A 12 3.65 6.61 12.22
N GLU A 13 2.37 6.93 12.32
CA GLU A 13 1.49 6.42 13.38
C GLU A 13 1.28 4.91 13.27
N LYS A 14 1.16 4.39 12.05
CA LYS A 14 1.09 2.93 11.81
C LYS A 14 2.45 2.22 11.88
N SER A 15 3.56 2.94 11.68
CA SER A 15 4.91 2.36 11.76
C SER A 15 5.23 1.86 13.19
N LYS A 16 5.95 0.74 13.24
CA LYS A 16 6.57 0.21 14.47
C LYS A 16 7.77 1.05 14.91
N ASP A 17 8.40 1.77 13.98
CA ASP A 17 9.49 2.72 14.25
C ASP A 17 8.94 4.14 14.22
N LYS A 18 9.03 4.85 15.36
CA LYS A 18 8.54 6.23 15.47
C LYS A 18 9.54 7.27 14.98
N MET A 19 10.76 6.90 14.60
CA MET A 19 11.77 7.81 14.09
C MET A 19 11.86 7.80 12.56
N ASN A 20 11.46 6.70 11.92
CA ASN A 20 11.53 6.55 10.47
C ASN A 20 10.19 6.12 9.86
N VAL A 21 9.89 6.65 8.68
CA VAL A 21 8.79 6.17 7.82
C VAL A 21 9.40 5.41 6.67
N ASN A 22 9.09 4.12 6.57
CA ASN A 22 9.57 3.26 5.50
C ASN A 22 8.49 3.06 4.44
N TYR A 23 8.89 2.58 3.27
CA TYR A 23 7.96 2.28 2.17
C TYR A 23 6.81 1.36 2.59
N LYS A 24 7.10 0.33 3.38
CA LYS A 24 6.06 -0.61 3.86
C LYS A 24 4.98 0.08 4.68
N ASP A 25 5.33 1.15 5.40
CA ASP A 25 4.40 1.89 6.25
C ASP A 25 3.46 2.74 5.37
N LEU A 26 3.99 3.35 4.31
CA LEU A 26 3.22 4.07 3.29
C LEU A 26 2.29 3.13 2.53
N ALA A 27 2.83 2.02 2.02
CA ALA A 27 2.05 1.05 1.26
C ALA A 27 0.92 0.46 2.11
N GLU A 28 1.16 0.21 3.40
CA GLU A 28 0.12 -0.30 4.29
C GLU A 28 -1.03 0.70 4.49
N VAL A 29 -0.74 1.99 4.64
CA VAL A 29 -1.79 3.02 4.74
C VAL A 29 -2.57 3.11 3.42
N VAL A 30 -1.88 3.22 2.28
CA VAL A 30 -2.50 3.39 0.95
C VAL A 30 -3.42 2.21 0.58
N ASN A 31 -3.03 0.99 0.96
CA ASN A 31 -3.77 -0.23 0.62
C ASN A 31 -4.81 -0.62 1.69
N SER A 32 -5.02 0.22 2.71
CA SER A 32 -6.03 0.00 3.77
C SER A 32 -7.08 1.11 3.89
N ASP A 33 -6.93 2.20 3.14
CA ASP A 33 -7.80 3.37 3.20
C ASP A 33 -8.37 3.66 1.81
N ASP A 34 -9.70 3.57 1.67
CA ASP A 34 -10.41 3.75 0.41
C ASP A 34 -10.18 5.14 -0.19
N VAL A 35 -9.97 6.16 0.64
CA VAL A 35 -9.69 7.53 0.17
C VAL A 35 -8.34 7.60 -0.54
N LEU A 36 -7.42 6.69 -0.24
CA LEU A 36 -6.08 6.61 -0.83
C LEU A 36 -5.99 5.59 -1.97
N GLN A 37 -7.10 4.99 -2.40
CA GLN A 37 -7.10 3.98 -3.47
C GLN A 37 -6.41 4.45 -4.75
N PHE A 38 -6.53 5.73 -5.09
CA PHE A 38 -5.87 6.32 -6.26
C PHE A 38 -4.33 6.25 -6.24
N LEU A 39 -3.72 5.96 -5.08
CA LEU A 39 -2.27 5.77 -4.94
C LEU A 39 -1.84 4.30 -5.04
N GLN A 40 -2.75 3.32 -5.09
CA GLN A 40 -2.37 1.90 -5.03
C GLN A 40 -1.50 1.47 -6.21
N ASP A 41 -1.73 2.02 -7.40
CA ASP A 41 -0.91 1.72 -8.59
C ASP A 41 0.51 2.32 -8.51
N ILE A 42 0.65 3.43 -7.78
CA ILE A 42 1.93 4.13 -7.60
C ILE A 42 2.69 3.61 -6.36
N ILE A 43 1.96 3.22 -5.31
CA ILE A 43 2.47 2.73 -4.03
C ILE A 43 1.83 1.37 -3.71
N PRO A 44 2.16 0.32 -4.48
CA PRO A 44 1.62 -1.01 -4.24
C PRO A 44 2.14 -1.60 -2.92
N ARG A 45 1.34 -2.50 -2.31
CA ARG A 45 1.86 -3.37 -1.25
C ARG A 45 3.00 -4.22 -1.82
N LYS A 46 4.13 -4.27 -1.08
CA LYS A 46 5.18 -5.23 -1.40
C LYS A 46 4.64 -6.63 -1.15
N ILE A 47 4.44 -7.35 -2.23
CA ILE A 47 4.08 -8.77 -2.24
C ILE A 47 5.25 -9.58 -2.77
N LYS A 48 5.32 -10.86 -2.39
CA LYS A 48 6.28 -11.77 -3.01
C LYS A 48 5.86 -12.01 -4.47
N ALA A 49 6.84 -12.25 -5.34
CA ALA A 49 6.57 -12.59 -6.75
C ALA A 49 5.59 -13.77 -6.89
N ARG A 50 5.69 -14.77 -6.00
CA ARG A 50 4.76 -15.90 -5.94
C ARG A 50 3.32 -15.47 -5.65
N GLU A 51 3.12 -14.55 -4.70
CA GLU A 51 1.78 -14.04 -4.33
C GLU A 51 1.19 -13.14 -5.42
N TYR A 52 2.03 -12.49 -6.23
CA TYR A 52 1.58 -11.75 -7.39
C TYR A 52 1.12 -12.67 -8.53
N LEU A 53 1.88 -13.74 -8.80
CA LEU A 53 1.51 -14.73 -9.81
C LEU A 53 0.17 -15.39 -9.48
N GLU A 54 -0.04 -15.77 -8.22
CA GLU A 54 -1.29 -16.36 -7.73
C GLU A 54 -2.49 -15.41 -7.96
N LYS A 55 -2.34 -14.11 -7.66
CA LYS A 55 -3.39 -13.11 -7.93
C LYS A 55 -3.73 -12.94 -9.41
N LEU A 56 -2.73 -13.01 -10.30
CA LEU A 56 -2.99 -12.92 -11.75
C LEU A 56 -3.76 -14.15 -12.25
N GLU A 57 -3.44 -15.34 -11.73
CA GLU A 57 -4.18 -16.57 -12.05
C GLU A 57 -5.63 -16.47 -11.57
N ASP A 58 -5.87 -15.97 -10.35
CA ASP A 58 -7.22 -15.75 -9.80
C ASP A 58 -8.03 -14.74 -10.64
N GLU A 59 -7.41 -13.63 -11.07
CA GLU A 59 -8.05 -12.61 -11.92
C GLU A 59 -8.42 -13.15 -13.32
N ASP A 60 -7.58 -14.02 -13.90
CA ASP A 60 -7.85 -14.68 -15.18
C ASP A 60 -9.00 -15.71 -15.09
N GLU A 61 -9.10 -16.44 -13.96
CA GLU A 61 -10.18 -17.40 -13.71
C GLU A 61 -11.54 -16.71 -13.49
N ASP A 62 -11.60 -15.61 -12.72
CA ASP A 62 -12.83 -14.84 -12.50
C ASP A 62 -13.34 -14.14 -13.77
N SER A 63 -12.50 -14.03 -14.81
CA SER A 63 -12.82 -13.41 -16.10
C SER A 63 -13.39 -14.39 -17.16
N SER A 64 -13.40 -15.70 -16.87
CA SER A 64 -13.76 -16.78 -17.82
C SER A 64 -15.14 -17.39 -17.56
#